data_AF-A0A2H9T5A2-F1
#
_entry.id   AF-A0A2H9T5A2-F1
#
_cell.length_a   1.000
_cell.length_b   1.000
_cell.length_c   1.000
_cell.angle_alpha   90.00
_cell.angle_beta   90.00
_cell.angle_gamma   90.00
#
_symmetry.space_group_name_H-M   'P 1'
#
loop_
_entity.id
_entity.type
_entity.pdbx_description
1 polymer ?
#
loop_
_entity_poly.entity_id
_entity_poly.type
_entity_poly.pdbx_seq_one_letter_code
_entity_poly.pdbx_strand_id
1 'polypeptide(L)'
;MALKKCPCCQGEAEYSDLIVQKRRMWQIYCGNCGLSTEFDESKLFCKRRWHNRLESARMKMWVTALSSALPFIGITLFVTGIFIGIAIAQ
;
A
#
# COMPACT_ATOMS: atom_id res chain seq x y z
N MET A 1 -13.96 1.79 -17.23
CA MET A 1 -12.81 2.17 -16.37
C MET A 1 -12.46 1.02 -15.44
N ALA A 2 -11.26 0.45 -15.53
CA ALA A 2 -10.79 -0.68 -14.73
C ALA A 2 -10.76 -0.39 -13.20
N LEU A 3 -10.88 -1.45 -12.39
CA LEU A 3 -10.68 -1.43 -10.95
C LEU A 3 -9.18 -1.56 -10.64
N LYS A 4 -8.68 -0.89 -9.59
CA LYS A 4 -7.26 -0.99 -9.20
C LYS A 4 -7.04 -2.29 -8.42
N LYS A 5 -5.83 -2.84 -8.51
CA LYS A 5 -5.37 -4.02 -7.75
C LYS A 5 -5.52 -3.82 -6.23
N CYS A 6 -5.51 -4.93 -5.51
CA CYS A 6 -5.61 -4.93 -4.05
C CYS A 6 -4.45 -4.16 -3.41
N PRO A 7 -4.72 -3.25 -2.46
CA PRO A 7 -3.67 -2.46 -1.81
C PRO A 7 -2.79 -3.25 -0.85
N CYS A 8 -3.24 -4.43 -0.40
CA CYS A 8 -2.49 -5.28 0.52
C CYS A 8 -1.61 -6.28 -0.23
N CYS A 9 -2.20 -7.08 -1.12
CA CYS A 9 -1.51 -8.21 -1.76
C CYS A 9 -1.27 -8.03 -3.26
N GLN A 10 -1.64 -6.89 -3.86
CA GLN A 10 -1.59 -6.65 -5.31
C GLN A 10 -2.40 -7.66 -6.16
N GLY A 11 -3.26 -8.47 -5.52
CA GLY A 11 -4.17 -9.40 -6.19
C GLY A 11 -5.31 -8.68 -6.93
N GLU A 12 -6.08 -9.47 -7.68
CA GLU A 12 -7.26 -8.97 -8.37
C GLU A 12 -8.36 -8.60 -7.39
N ALA A 13 -9.10 -7.55 -7.74
CA ALA A 13 -10.22 -7.05 -6.97
C ALA A 13 -11.47 -7.13 -7.84
N GLU A 14 -12.58 -7.50 -7.22
CA GLU A 14 -13.85 -7.75 -7.88
C GLU A 14 -14.96 -6.95 -7.20
N TYR A 15 -16.04 -6.71 -7.93
CA TYR A 15 -17.26 -6.15 -7.34
C TYR A 15 -18.17 -7.30 -6.92
N SER A 16 -18.66 -7.23 -5.69
CA SER A 16 -19.82 -8.00 -5.24
C SER A 16 -21.02 -7.05 -5.14
N ASP A 17 -22.20 -7.56 -5.46
CA ASP A 17 -23.46 -6.88 -5.22
C ASP A 17 -24.41 -7.75 -4.42
N LEU A 18 -25.17 -7.10 -3.54
CA LEU A 18 -26.15 -7.74 -2.68
C LEU A 18 -27.42 -6.89 -2.64
N ILE A 19 -28.58 -7.53 -2.62
CA ILE A 19 -29.85 -6.83 -2.47
C ILE A 19 -30.22 -6.86 -0.98
N VAL A 20 -30.26 -5.68 -0.35
CA VAL A 20 -30.64 -5.51 1.07
C VAL A 20 -31.85 -4.58 1.12
N GLN A 21 -32.96 -5.05 1.69
CA GLN A 21 -34.21 -4.26 1.83
C GLN A 21 -34.66 -3.57 0.51
N LYS A 22 -34.64 -4.30 -0.61
CA LYS A 22 -34.96 -3.81 -1.98
C LYS A 22 -33.98 -2.77 -2.55
N ARG A 23 -32.85 -2.49 -1.89
CA ARG A 23 -31.79 -1.64 -2.40
C ARG A 23 -30.60 -2.49 -2.86
N ARG A 24 -30.00 -2.13 -4.00
CA ARG A 24 -28.81 -2.81 -4.51
C ARG A 24 -27.57 -2.17 -3.89
N MET A 25 -26.88 -2.93 -3.07
CA MET A 25 -25.66 -2.52 -2.40
C MET A 25 -24.46 -3.12 -3.15
N TRP A 26 -23.38 -2.36 -3.24
CA TRP A 26 -22.14 -2.71 -3.90
C TRP A 26 -21.01 -2.77 -2.90
N GLN A 27 -20.11 -3.71 -3.09
CA GLN A 27 -18.88 -3.85 -2.34
C GLN A 27 -17.76 -4.23 -3.30
N ILE A 28 -16.53 -3.86 -2.96
CA ILE A 28 -15.32 -4.35 -3.63
C ILE A 28 -14.60 -5.27 -2.67
N TYR A 29 -14.16 -6.42 -3.16
CA TYR A 29 -13.38 -7.37 -2.38
C TYR A 29 -12.20 -7.93 -3.17
N CYS A 30 -11.18 -8.42 -2.46
CA CYS A 30 -10.06 -9.15 -3.04
C CYS A 30 -10.18 -10.64 -2.69
N GLY A 31 -10.25 -11.49 -3.72
CA GLY A 31 -10.35 -12.95 -3.54
C GLY A 31 -9.10 -13.59 -2.93
N ASN A 32 -7.94 -12.93 -2.97
CA ASN A 32 -6.68 -13.50 -2.48
C ASN A 32 -6.44 -13.26 -0.98
N CYS A 33 -6.65 -12.03 -0.50
CA CYS A 33 -6.38 -11.68 0.91
C CYS A 33 -7.63 -11.37 1.74
N GLY A 34 -8.83 -11.49 1.16
CA GLY A 34 -10.11 -11.24 1.84
C GLY A 34 -10.39 -9.77 2.18
N LEU A 35 -9.56 -8.82 1.71
CA LEU A 35 -9.79 -7.40 1.98
C LEU A 35 -11.04 -6.92 1.24
N SER A 36 -11.95 -6.27 1.95
CA SER A 36 -13.19 -5.74 1.38
C SER A 36 -13.47 -4.28 1.79
N THR A 37 -14.31 -3.60 1.00
CA THR A 37 -14.91 -2.31 1.35
C THR A 37 -16.19 -2.50 2.16
N GLU A 38 -16.70 -1.43 2.74
CA GLU A 38 -18.09 -1.41 3.22
C GLU A 38 -19.06 -1.58 2.04
N PHE A 39 -20.28 -2.05 2.35
CA PHE A 39 -21.39 -2.06 1.40
C PHE A 39 -21.99 -0.66 1.28
N ASP A 40 -22.17 -0.20 0.04
CA ASP A 40 -22.74 1.12 -0.24
C ASP A 40 -23.65 1.06 -1.48
N GLU A 41 -24.63 1.94 -1.57
CA GLU A 41 -25.56 2.02 -2.71
C GLU A 41 -24.83 2.52 -3.98
N SER A 42 -23.76 3.31 -3.82
CA SER A 42 -23.02 3.88 -4.94
C SER A 42 -21.77 3.07 -5.30
N LYS A 43 -21.82 2.40 -6.46
CA LYS A 43 -20.66 1.71 -7.04
C LYS A 43 -19.43 2.62 -7.23
N LEU A 44 -19.67 3.89 -7.56
CA LEU A 44 -18.61 4.90 -7.71
C LEU A 44 -17.95 5.25 -6.38
N PHE A 45 -18.72 5.31 -5.31
CA PHE A 45 -18.21 5.59 -3.97
C PHE A 45 -17.30 4.45 -3.48
N CYS A 46 -17.73 3.20 -3.60
CA CYS A 46 -16.91 2.02 -3.27
C CYS A 46 -15.59 2.04 -4.04
N LYS A 47 -15.63 2.34 -5.34
CA LYS A 47 -14.44 2.45 -6.19
C LYS A 47 -13.48 3.54 -5.69
N ARG A 48 -13.99 4.74 -5.42
CA ARG A 48 -13.18 5.87 -4.93
C ARG A 48 -12.50 5.51 -3.61
N ARG A 49 -13.25 4.93 -2.67
CA ARG A 49 -12.75 4.49 -1.37
C ARG A 49 -11.66 3.41 -1.51
N TRP A 50 -11.84 2.44 -2.39
CA TRP A 50 -10.83 1.41 -2.69
C TRP A 50 -9.53 2.02 -3.24
N HIS A 51 -9.65 2.95 -4.17
CA HIS A 51 -8.48 3.60 -4.80
C HIS A 51 -7.69 4.44 -3.79
N ASN A 52 -8.36 5.16 -2.89
CA ASN A 52 -7.71 5.94 -1.84
C ASN A 52 -6.93 5.04 -0.84
N ARG A 53 -7.41 3.82 -0.57
CA ARG A 53 -6.67 2.84 0.25
C ARG A 53 -5.35 2.42 -0.40
N LEU A 54 -5.28 2.32 -1.73
CA LEU A 54 -4.03 2.00 -2.44
C LEU A 54 -2.98 3.10 -2.31
N GLU A 55 -3.39 4.35 -2.41
CA GLU A 55 -2.48 5.49 -2.28
C GLU A 55 -1.88 5.57 -0.88
N SER A 56 -2.69 5.40 0.16
CA SER A 56 -2.21 5.36 1.55
C SER A 56 -1.30 4.15 1.83
N ALA A 57 -1.60 2.97 1.29
CA ALA A 57 -0.74 1.79 1.43
C ALA A 57 0.62 1.96 0.75
N ARG A 58 0.64 2.56 -0.45
CA ARG A 58 1.89 2.83 -1.18
C ARG A 58 2.77 3.84 -0.44
N MET A 59 2.18 4.89 0.14
CA MET A 59 2.94 5.84 0.96
C MET A 59 3.57 5.18 2.19
N LYS A 60 2.81 4.33 2.91
CA LYS A 60 3.35 3.60 4.07
C LYS A 60 4.56 2.74 3.69
N MET A 61 4.48 2.04 2.55
CA MET A 61 5.58 1.21 2.06
C MET A 61 6.87 2.01 1.79
N TRP A 62 6.75 3.17 1.15
CA TRP A 62 7.90 4.06 0.91
C TRP A 62 8.50 4.59 2.21
N VAL A 63 7.68 4.95 3.19
CA VAL A 63 8.15 5.40 4.50
C VAL A 63 8.91 4.27 5.22
N THR A 64 8.39 3.04 5.18
CA THR A 64 9.10 1.88 5.76
C THR A 64 10.41 1.58 5.04
N ALA A 65 10.44 1.70 3.71
CA ALA A 65 11.67 1.52 2.93
C ALA A 65 12.72 2.60 3.26
N LEU A 66 12.32 3.87 3.34
CA LEU A 66 13.22 4.96 3.72
C LEU A 66 13.74 4.80 5.16
N SER A 67 12.86 4.44 6.09
CA SER A 67 13.19 4.19 7.49
C SER A 67 14.22 3.07 7.67
N SER A 68 14.18 2.04 6.83
CA SER A 68 15.14 0.93 6.88
C SER A 68 16.44 1.22 6.13
N ALA A 69 16.40 2.04 5.07
CA ALA A 69 17.60 2.41 4.31
C ALA A 69 18.51 3.40 5.05
N LEU A 70 17.94 4.37 5.79
CA LEU A 70 18.69 5.38 6.54
C LEU A 70 19.76 4.82 7.50
N PRO A 71 19.46 3.84 8.39
CA PRO A 71 20.48 3.29 9.28
C PRO A 71 21.60 2.57 8.51
N PHE A 72 21.28 1.91 7.40
CA PHE A 72 22.27 1.25 6.56
C PHE A 72 23.24 2.26 5.92
N ILE A 73 22.72 3.39 5.42
CA ILE A 73 23.53 4.48 4.88
C ILE A 73 24.40 5.11 5.99
N GLY A 74 23.84 5.30 7.19
CA GLY A 74 24.60 5.83 8.33
C GLY A 74 25.79 4.94 8.70
N ILE A 75 25.59 3.63 8.77
CA ILE A 75 26.67 2.67 9.09
C ILE A 75 27.73 2.65 8.00
N THR A 76 27.33 2.63 6.72
CA THR A 76 28.29 2.60 5.61
C THR A 76 29.13 3.87 5.53
N LEU A 77 28.53 5.05 5.72
CA LEU A 77 29.25 6.32 5.80
C LEU A 77 30.19 6.39 7.01
N PHE A 78 29.76 5.87 8.16
CA PHE A 78 30.60 5.82 9.36
C PHE A 78 31.83 4.94 9.14
N VAL A 79 31.65 3.73 8.62
CA VAL A 79 32.76 2.80 8.35
C VAL A 79 33.70 3.35 7.28
N THR A 80 33.17 3.85 6.16
CA THR A 80 34.01 4.46 5.10
C THR A 80 34.76 5.68 5.61
N GLY A 81 34.12 6.53 6.42
CA GLY A 81 34.77 7.67 7.06
C GLY A 81 35.94 7.25 7.97
N ILE A 82 35.79 6.17 8.74
CA ILE A 82 36.87 5.62 9.57
C ILE A 82 38.03 5.12 8.68
N PHE A 83 37.76 4.34 7.65
CA PHE A 83 38.82 3.81 6.78
C PHE A 83 39.58 4.92 6.04
N ILE A 84 38.86 5.93 5.53
CA ILE A 84 39.47 7.10 4.89
C ILE A 84 40.30 7.88 5.91
N GLY A 85 39.79 8.10 7.12
CA GLY A 85 40.53 8.78 8.19
C GLY A 85 41.82 8.06 8.57
N ILE A 86 41.78 6.72 8.67
CA ILE A 86 42.98 5.91 8.93
C ILE A 86 43.97 6.01 7.76
N ALA A 87 43.49 5.95 6.52
CA ALA A 87 44.35 6.02 5.33
C ALA A 87 45.05 7.38 5.16
N ILE A 88 44.45 8.48 5.63
CA ILE A 88 45.05 9.82 5.59
C ILE A 88 46.00 10.05 6.78
N ALA A 89 45.82 9.33 7.89
CA ALA A 89 46.63 9.48 9.09
C ALA A 89 47.96 8.69 9.07
N GLN A 90 48.16 7.79 8.10
CA GLN A 90 49.42 7.09 7.82
C GLN A 90 50.28 7.89 6.83
#